data_AF-A0AA92QXX2-F1
#
_entry.id   AF-A0AA92QXX2-F1
#
_cell.length_a   1.000
_cell.length_b   1.000
_cell.length_c   1.000
_cell.angle_alpha   90.00
_cell.angle_beta   90.00
_cell.angle_gamma   90.00
#
_symmetry.space_group_name_H-M   'P 1'
#
loop_
_entity.id
_entity.type
_entity.pdbx_description
1 polymer ?
#
loop_
_entity_poly.entity_id
_entity_poly.type
_entity_poly.pdbx_seq_one_letter_code
_entity_poly.pdbx_strand_id
1 'polypeptide(L)'
;MRMTEQDYKRLTRKAHKCGLTRSGYIRQLIHGYNPREAPPADYYGMTRELKEIGNNMNQIAFMANATGLVDKGKYYEEVIRLRDALRRIEQAVTGVKDAPVDFDEES
;
A
#
# COMPACT_ATOMS: atom_id res chain seq x y z
N MET A 1 -32.77 -14.66 -14.31
CA MET A 1 -31.57 -13.93 -14.79
C MET A 1 -30.68 -14.92 -15.53
N ARG A 2 -30.53 -14.83 -16.85
CA ARG A 2 -29.59 -15.69 -17.60
C ARG A 2 -28.22 -15.00 -17.58
N MET A 3 -27.23 -15.64 -16.96
CA MET A 3 -25.84 -15.20 -17.10
C MET A 3 -25.32 -15.66 -18.45
N THR A 4 -24.71 -14.75 -19.19
CA THR A 4 -23.94 -15.12 -20.38
C THR A 4 -22.64 -15.80 -19.95
N GLU A 5 -22.00 -16.54 -20.87
CA GLU A 5 -20.69 -17.15 -20.60
C GLU A 5 -19.62 -16.07 -20.29
N GLN A 6 -19.76 -14.88 -20.87
CA GLN A 6 -18.91 -13.72 -20.58
C GLN A 6 -19.09 -13.23 -19.14
N ASP A 7 -20.33 -13.13 -18.66
CA ASP A 7 -20.62 -12.72 -17.28
C ASP A 7 -20.06 -13.73 -16.29
N TYR A 8 -20.17 -15.02 -16.62
CA TYR A 8 -19.61 -16.11 -15.81
C TYR A 8 -18.08 -16.03 -15.69
N LYS A 9 -17.38 -15.76 -16.80
CA LYS A 9 -15.92 -15.56 -16.81
C LYS A 9 -15.53 -14.33 -15.99
N ARG A 10 -16.24 -13.21 -16.14
CA ARG A 10 -16.01 -11.98 -15.37
C ARG A 10 -16.21 -12.20 -13.87
N LEU A 11 -17.30 -12.85 -13.47
CA LEU A 11 -17.59 -13.18 -12.08
C LEU A 11 -16.50 -14.07 -11.48
N THR A 12 -16.10 -15.13 -12.19
CA THR A 12 -15.07 -16.06 -11.73
C THR A 12 -13.74 -15.33 -11.51
N ARG A 13 -13.34 -14.45 -12.44
CA ARG A 13 -12.13 -13.64 -12.30
C ARG A 13 -12.21 -12.71 -11.09
N LYS A 14 -13.31 -11.99 -10.89
CA LYS A 14 -13.49 -11.08 -9.75
C LYS A 14 -13.47 -11.82 -8.41
N ALA A 15 -14.16 -12.95 -8.32
CA ALA A 15 -14.18 -13.79 -7.13
C ALA A 15 -12.76 -14.28 -6.78
N HIS A 16 -12.02 -14.77 -7.78
CA HIS A 16 -10.64 -15.25 -7.60
C HIS A 16 -9.70 -14.13 -7.12
N LYS A 17 -9.77 -12.94 -7.73
CA LYS A 17 -8.98 -11.78 -7.30
C LYS A 17 -9.27 -11.32 -5.87
N CYS A 18 -10.46 -11.58 -5.35
CA CYS A 18 -10.83 -11.26 -3.97
C CYS A 18 -10.55 -12.44 -3.01
N GLY A 19 -9.96 -13.54 -3.48
CA GLY A 19 -9.73 -14.74 -2.68
C GLY A 19 -11.00 -15.50 -2.29
N LEU A 20 -12.11 -15.29 -3.00
CA LEU A 20 -13.43 -15.85 -2.68
C LEU A 20 -13.84 -16.92 -3.69
N THR A 21 -14.66 -17.86 -3.23
CA THR A 21 -15.47 -18.69 -4.14
C THR A 21 -16.52 -17.82 -4.81
N ARG A 22 -17.00 -18.19 -6.00
CA ARG A 22 -18.04 -17.45 -6.72
C ARG A 22 -19.29 -17.23 -5.88
N SER A 23 -19.73 -18.27 -5.16
CA SER A 23 -20.88 -18.20 -4.26
C SER A 23 -20.62 -17.25 -3.09
N GLY A 24 -19.40 -17.23 -2.54
CA GLY A 24 -18.99 -16.28 -1.51
C GLY A 24 -18.99 -14.84 -2.01
N TYR A 25 -18.47 -14.60 -3.21
CA TYR A 25 -18.46 -13.28 -3.87
C TYR A 25 -19.88 -12.75 -4.11
N ILE A 26 -20.79 -13.58 -4.64
CA ILE A 26 -22.20 -13.22 -4.81
C ILE A 26 -22.87 -12.95 -3.46
N ARG A 27 -22.64 -13.80 -2.44
CA ARG A 27 -23.22 -13.62 -1.11
C ARG A 27 -22.84 -12.26 -0.52
N GLN A 28 -21.57 -11.85 -0.63
CA GLN A 28 -21.13 -10.55 -0.16
C GLN A 28 -21.82 -9.39 -0.91
N LEU A 29 -21.93 -9.48 -2.23
CA LEU A 29 -22.65 -8.48 -3.03
C LEU A 29 -24.13 -8.36 -2.64
N ILE A 30 -24.82 -9.49 -2.39
CA ILE A 30 -26.22 -9.50 -1.94
C ILE A 30 -26.38 -8.81 -0.59
N HIS A 31 -25.41 -8.97 0.31
CA HIS A 31 -25.39 -8.29 1.61
C HIS A 31 -24.92 -6.82 1.52
N GLY A 32 -24.72 -6.27 0.32
CA GLY A 32 -24.28 -4.89 0.12
C GLY A 32 -22.78 -4.66 0.34
N TYR A 33 -22.01 -5.72 0.57
CA TYR A 33 -20.57 -5.62 0.71
C TYR A 33 -19.89 -5.75 -0.65
N ASN A 34 -19.07 -4.77 -1.02
CA ASN A 34 -18.30 -4.80 -2.26
C ASN A 34 -16.92 -5.43 -2.01
N PRO A 35 -16.66 -6.69 -2.42
CA PRO A 35 -15.41 -7.37 -2.10
C PRO A 35 -14.24 -6.68 -2.79
N ARG A 36 -13.21 -6.33 -2.01
CA ARG A 36 -11.98 -5.70 -2.51
C ARG A 36 -11.02 -6.78 -2.97
N GLU A 37 -10.27 -6.48 -4.04
CA GLU A 37 -9.20 -7.37 -4.51
C GLU A 37 -8.20 -7.58 -3.37
N ALA A 38 -7.67 -8.80 -3.25
CA ALA A 38 -6.66 -9.11 -2.26
C ALA A 38 -5.48 -8.14 -2.46
N PRO A 39 -4.90 -7.62 -1.36
CA PRO A 39 -3.72 -6.79 -1.48
C PRO A 39 -2.64 -7.53 -2.27
N PRO A 40 -1.82 -6.82 -3.07
CA PRO A 40 -0.68 -7.43 -3.76
C PRO A 40 0.18 -8.24 -2.78
N ALA A 41 0.85 -9.29 -3.24
CA ALA A 41 1.68 -10.16 -2.39
C ALA A 41 2.72 -9.36 -1.55
N ASP A 42 3.15 -8.21 -2.07
CA ASP A 42 4.10 -7.30 -1.44
C ASP A 42 3.48 -6.40 -0.34
N TYR A 43 2.16 -6.41 -0.15
CA TYR A 43 1.48 -5.57 0.85
C TYR A 43 2.01 -5.81 2.28
N TYR A 44 2.24 -7.07 2.64
CA TYR A 44 2.76 -7.41 3.97
C TYR A 44 4.23 -7.03 4.13
N GLY A 45 5.03 -7.09 3.06
CA GLY A 45 6.41 -6.63 3.02
C GLY A 45 6.49 -5.12 3.23
N MET A 46 5.75 -4.36 2.42
CA MET A 46 5.66 -2.91 2.52
C MET A 46 5.12 -2.44 3.89
N THR A 47 4.12 -3.12 4.44
CA THR A 47 3.57 -2.79 5.77
C THR A 47 4.59 -3.03 6.89
N ARG A 48 5.39 -4.10 6.79
CA ARG A 48 6.46 -4.38 7.74
C ARG A 48 7.55 -3.31 7.69
N GLU A 49 7.97 -2.95 6.50
CA GLU A 49 8.97 -1.89 6.30
C GLU A 49 8.52 -0.55 6.89
N LEU A 50 7.27 -0.13 6.64
CA LEU A 50 6.72 1.08 7.25
C LEU A 50 6.75 1.05 8.79
N LYS A 51 6.47 -0.11 9.41
CA LYS A 51 6.58 -0.27 10.87
C LYS A 51 8.01 -0.11 11.36
N GLU A 52 8.97 -0.67 10.64
CA GLU A 52 10.39 -0.57 11.00
C GLU A 52 10.86 0.89 10.94
N ILE A 53 10.52 1.63 9.88
CA ILE A 53 10.81 3.07 9.75
C ILE A 53 10.15 3.87 10.87
N GLY A 54 8.87 3.64 11.14
CA GLY A 54 8.14 4.32 12.22
C GLY A 54 8.76 4.07 13.60
N ASN A 55 9.22 2.85 13.86
CA ASN A 55 9.92 2.51 15.10
C ASN A 55 11.25 3.28 15.23
N ASN A 56 12.03 3.38 14.16
CA ASN A 56 13.28 4.13 14.16
C ASN A 56 13.05 5.62 14.39
N MET A 57 12.06 6.22 13.72
CA MET A 57 11.69 7.63 13.93
C MET A 57 11.22 7.89 15.36
N ASN A 58 10.43 6.98 15.95
CA ASN A 58 10.02 7.06 17.35
C ASN A 58 11.21 7.00 18.31
N GLN A 59 12.22 6.19 18.03
CA GLN A 59 13.45 6.13 18.83
C GLN A 59 14.23 7.45 18.74
N ILE A 60 14.35 8.03 17.55
CA ILE A 60 15.01 9.34 17.36
C ILE A 60 14.27 10.43 18.15
N ALA A 61 12.94 10.46 18.07
CA ALA A 61 12.12 11.42 18.81
C ALA A 61 12.25 11.22 20.33
N PHE A 62 12.24 9.98 20.80
CA PHE A 62 12.44 9.66 22.22
C PHE A 62 13.82 10.13 22.72
N MET A 63 14.89 9.84 21.97
CA MET A 63 16.23 10.27 22.34
C MET A 63 16.36 11.79 22.30
N ALA A 64 15.76 12.46 21.33
CA ALA A 64 15.72 13.92 21.27
C ALA A 64 14.99 14.52 22.47
N ASN A 65 13.85 13.96 22.85
CA ASN A 65 13.11 14.41 24.04
C ASN A 65 13.88 14.16 25.33
N ALA A 66 14.58 13.03 25.45
CA ALA A 66 15.34 12.68 26.64
C ALA A 66 16.64 13.48 26.80
N THR A 67 17.32 13.82 25.70
CA THR A 67 18.65 14.45 25.72
C THR A 67 18.64 15.93 25.29
N GLY A 68 17.54 16.42 24.72
CA GLY A 68 17.44 17.73 24.10
C GLY A 68 18.21 17.86 22.78
N LEU A 69 18.86 16.79 22.31
CA LEU A 69 19.72 16.78 21.13
C LEU A 69 19.10 15.91 20.04
N VAL A 70 18.91 16.49 18.85
CA VAL A 70 18.41 15.77 17.68
C VAL A 70 19.58 15.32 16.80
N ASP A 71 19.71 14.01 16.60
CA ASP A 71 20.57 13.46 15.56
C ASP A 71 19.93 13.69 14.18
N LYS A 72 20.24 14.84 13.59
CA LYS A 72 19.70 15.26 12.28
C LYS A 72 20.06 14.27 11.17
N GLY A 73 21.25 13.66 11.23
CA GLY A 73 21.70 12.70 10.21
C GLY A 73 20.79 11.49 10.15
N LYS A 74 20.61 10.81 11.30
CA LYS A 74 19.69 9.67 11.41
C LYS A 74 18.25 10.04 11.07
N TYR A 75 17.81 11.24 11.46
CA TYR A 75 16.47 11.71 11.11
C TYR A 75 16.28 11.82 9.59
N TYR A 76 17.21 12.46 8.88
CA TYR A 76 17.11 12.61 7.42
C TYR A 76 17.19 11.26 6.69
N GLU A 77 18.01 10.32 7.16
CA GLU A 77 18.06 8.95 6.60
C GLU A 77 16.70 8.25 6.68
N GLU A 78 16.03 8.29 7.83
CA GLU A 78 14.71 7.68 7.99
C GLU A 78 13.62 8.40 7.20
N VAL A 79 13.72 9.72 7.02
CA VAL A 79 12.81 10.48 6.14
C VAL A 79 12.96 10.06 4.68
N ILE A 80 14.19 9.86 4.20
CA ILE A 80 14.45 9.37 2.83
C ILE A 80 13.87 7.97 2.67
N ARG A 81 14.14 7.07 3.62
CA ARG A 81 13.56 5.70 3.62
C ARG A 81 12.04 5.71 3.59
N LEU A 82 11.41 6.56 4.40
CA LEU A 82 9.96 6.72 4.42
C LEU A 82 9.43 7.15 3.05
N ARG A 83 10.07 8.15 2.43
CA ARG A 83 9.68 8.64 1.11
C ARG A 83 9.75 7.55 0.04
N ASP A 84 10.82 6.75 0.04
CA ASP A 84 10.99 5.66 -0.92
C ASP A 84 10.03 4.49 -0.68
N ALA A 85 9.71 4.17 0.58
CA ALA A 85 8.70 3.18 0.94
C ALA A 85 7.29 3.63 0.49
N LEU A 86 6.95 4.90 0.72
CA LEU A 86 5.66 5.47 0.28
C LEU A 86 5.54 5.46 -1.25
N ARG A 87 6.59 5.84 -1.98
CA ARG A 87 6.60 5.80 -3.45
C ARG A 87 6.38 4.38 -3.98
N ARG A 88 7.00 3.36 -3.37
CA ARG A 88 6.77 1.95 -3.75
C ARG A 88 5.33 1.51 -3.53
N ILE A 89 4.74 1.89 -2.40
CA ILE A 89 3.33 1.59 -2.09
C ILE A 89 2.42 2.26 -3.11
N GLU A 90 2.65 3.54 -3.40
CA GLU A 90 1.89 4.28 -4.40
C GLU A 90 1.93 3.62 -5.77
N GLN A 91 3.13 3.22 -6.24
CA GLN A 91 3.29 2.49 -7.50
C GLN A 91 2.56 1.13 -7.50
N ALA A 92 2.63 0.40 -6.38
CA ALA A 92 1.97 -0.90 -6.26
C ALA A 92 0.44 -0.79 -6.22
N VAL A 93 -0.10 0.30 -5.65
CA VAL A 93 -1.54 0.53 -5.49
C VAL A 93 -2.16 1.17 -6.73
N THR A 94 -1.49 2.13 -7.35
CA THR A 94 -1.99 2.87 -8.52
C THR A 94 -1.64 2.20 -9.85
N GLY A 95 -0.58 1.38 -9.88
CA GLY A 95 -0.06 0.77 -11.11
C GLY A 95 0.61 1.76 -12.06
N VAL A 96 0.75 3.04 -11.67
CA VAL A 96 1.41 4.09 -12.44
C VAL A 96 2.90 4.08 -12.05
N LYS A 97 3.78 3.80 -13.02
CA LYS A 97 5.20 4.14 -12.89
C LYS A 97 5.32 5.64 -13.18
N ASP A 98 5.59 6.44 -12.16
CA ASP A 98 5.90 7.86 -12.39
C ASP A 98 7.08 7.99 -13.35
N ALA A 99 6.89 8.84 -14.36
CA ALA A 99 7.97 9.46 -15.10
C ALA A 99 8.85 10.25 -14.11
N PRO A 100 10.16 10.42 -14.39
CA PRO A 100 11.05 11.15 -13.49
C PRO A 100 10.47 12.54 -13.21
N VAL A 101 10.28 12.85 -11.92
CA VAL A 101 9.88 14.18 -11.49
C VAL A 101 11.13 15.05 -11.57
N ASP A 102 11.19 15.86 -12.62
CA ASP A 102 12.23 16.88 -12.80
C ASP A 102 11.97 17.99 -11.79
N PHE A 103 12.93 18.22 -10.89
CA PHE A 103 12.87 19.26 -9.86
C PHE A 103 13.83 20.42 -10.16
N ASP A 104 14.22 20.59 -11.43
CA ASP A 104 15.02 21.72 -11.88
C ASP A 104 14.17 22.74 -12.64
N GLU A 105 13.25 23.41 -11.93
CA GLU A 105 12.78 24.75 -12.34
C GLU A 105 12.13 25.50 -11.17
N GLU A 106 12.95 26.16 -10.35
CA GLU A 106 12.58 27.47 -9.81
C GLU A 106 13.86 28.31 -9.67
N SER A 107 13.90 29.39 -10.44
CA SER A 107 14.96 30.41 -10.50
C SER A 107 14.83 31.43 -9.38
#